data_AF-A0A933YKM6-F1
#
_entry.id   AF-A0A933YKM6-F1
#
_cell.length_a   1.000
_cell.length_b   1.000
_cell.length_c   1.000
_cell.angle_alpha   90.00
_cell.angle_beta   90.00
_cell.angle_gamma   90.00
#
_symmetry.space_group_name_H-M   'P 1'
#
loop_
_entity.id
_entity.type
_entity.pdbx_description
1 polymer ?
#
loop_
_entity_poly.entity_id
_entity_poly.type
_entity_poly.pdbx_seq_one_letter_code
_entity_poly.pdbx_strand_id
1 'polypeptide(L)'
;MNCREYQEATSLLIDGAATDDRMRDAFLHLHECEECRSFFRTALEIRSTLGAARDDIVPARLDERVLAIPLKTSARKSVPRFSFSSQWRERIAVPKLAVAFAAVVVVLASAITIWFSLRLTQNLPAQKIVYVVGLEPVEVQGTYNVASSQ
;
A
#
# COMPACT_ATOMS: atom_id res chain seq x y z
N MET A 1 -8.61 8.74 8.69
CA MET A 1 -7.88 9.65 9.59
C MET A 1 -8.83 10.76 10.01
N ASN A 2 -8.72 11.25 11.24
CA ASN A 2 -9.53 12.38 11.73
C ASN A 2 -8.84 13.73 11.43
N CYS A 3 -9.57 14.85 11.54
CA CYS A 3 -9.00 16.19 11.31
C CYS A 3 -7.75 16.45 12.19
N ARG A 4 -7.71 15.91 13.42
CA ARG A 4 -6.57 16.06 14.33
C ARG A 4 -5.29 15.42 13.80
N GLU A 5 -5.39 14.21 13.24
CA GLU A 5 -4.25 13.52 12.60
C GLU A 5 -3.74 14.28 11.37
N TYR A 6 -4.65 14.89 10.61
CA TYR A 6 -4.27 15.75 9.48
C TYR A 6 -3.66 17.07 9.94
N GLN A 7 -4.17 17.68 11.01
CA GLN A 7 -3.56 18.88 11.61
C GLN A 7 -2.12 18.61 12.06
N GLU A 8 -1.87 17.46 12.70
CA GLU A 8 -0.52 17.01 13.05
C GLU A 8 0.36 16.83 11.81
N ALA A 9 -0.14 16.15 10.78
CA ALA A 9 0.58 15.99 9.52
C ALA A 9 0.89 17.33 8.83
N THR A 10 -0.04 18.29 8.88
CA THR A 10 0.18 19.64 8.34
C THR A 10 1.18 20.45 9.17
N SER A 11 1.28 20.24 10.49
CA SER A 11 2.33 20.84 11.30
C SER A 11 3.70 20.31 10.88
N LEU A 12 3.84 18.99 10.73
CA LEU A 12 5.08 18.37 10.24
C LEU A 12 5.45 18.85 8.84
N LEU A 13 4.46 19.11 7.99
CA LEU A 13 4.68 19.68 6.65
C LEU A 13 5.25 21.12 6.75
N ILE A 14 4.71 21.97 7.63
CA ILE A 14 5.20 23.33 7.84
C ILE A 14 6.65 23.34 8.34
N ASP A 15 7.00 22.37 9.18
CA ASP A 15 8.36 22.21 9.74
C ASP A 15 9.33 21.51 8.78
N GLY A 16 8.85 20.99 7.64
CA GLY A 16 9.66 20.23 6.68
C GLY A 16 10.03 18.81 7.16
N ALA A 17 9.34 18.28 8.16
CA ALA A 17 9.59 16.98 8.78
C ALA A 17 8.60 15.87 8.37
N ALA A 18 7.67 16.16 7.45
CA ALA A 18 6.73 15.17 6.94
C ALA A 18 7.39 14.18 5.96
N THR A 19 6.89 12.94 5.90
CA THR A 19 7.26 11.96 4.87
C THR A 19 6.45 12.17 3.60
N ASP A 20 6.98 11.76 2.43
CA ASP A 20 6.35 11.99 1.11
C ASP A 20 4.90 11.46 1.02
N ASP A 21 4.61 10.34 1.66
CA ASP A 21 3.25 9.75 1.69
C ASP A 21 2.30 10.61 2.52
N ARG A 22 2.73 11.02 3.73
CA ARG A 22 1.92 11.87 4.61
C ARG A 22 1.72 13.28 4.05
N MET A 23 2.70 13.81 3.32
CA MET A 23 2.55 15.10 2.62
C MET A 23 1.41 15.03 1.61
N ARG A 24 1.40 14.01 0.75
CA ARG A 24 0.37 13.85 -0.29
C ARG A 24 -1.03 13.75 0.33
N ASP A 25 -1.19 12.90 1.34
CA ASP A 25 -2.48 12.70 2.00
C ASP A 25 -2.97 13.97 2.72
N ALA A 26 -2.06 14.71 3.37
CA ALA A 26 -2.39 15.98 4.01
C ALA A 26 -2.81 17.06 3.00
N PHE A 27 -2.12 17.15 1.85
CA PHE A 27 -2.50 18.10 0.78
C PHE A 27 -3.85 17.78 0.16
N LEU A 28 -4.16 16.49 -0.07
CA LEU A 28 -5.48 16.07 -0.54
C LEU A 28 -6.56 16.46 0.47
N HIS A 29 -6.33 16.20 1.76
CA HIS A 29 -7.30 16.55 2.81
C HIS A 29 -7.52 18.07 2.93
N LEU A 30 -6.47 18.89 2.79
CA LEU A 30 -6.58 20.36 2.78
C LEU A 30 -7.46 20.90 1.63
N HIS A 31 -7.58 20.15 0.53
CA HIS A 31 -8.47 20.51 -0.57
C HIS A 31 -9.95 20.28 -0.22
N GLU A 32 -10.25 19.29 0.61
CA GLU A 32 -11.61 18.86 0.92
C GLU A 32 -12.15 19.44 2.24
N CYS A 33 -11.25 19.79 3.18
CA CYS A 33 -11.63 20.18 4.55
C CYS A 33 -11.30 21.65 4.85
N GLU A 34 -12.35 22.47 5.06
CA GLU A 34 -12.20 23.89 5.39
C GLU A 34 -11.58 24.11 6.79
N GLU A 35 -11.90 23.25 7.76
CA GLU A 35 -11.35 23.34 9.12
C GLU A 35 -9.81 23.20 9.11
N CYS A 36 -9.30 22.16 8.46
CA CYS A 36 -7.86 21.93 8.32
C CYS A 36 -7.19 23.03 7.49
N ARG A 37 -7.89 23.61 6.50
CA ARG A 37 -7.39 24.75 5.72
C ARG A 37 -7.26 26.02 6.56
N SER A 38 -8.25 26.30 7.40
CA SER A 38 -8.18 27.43 8.34
C SER A 38 -7.02 27.24 9.30
N PHE A 39 -6.87 26.06 9.91
CA PHE A 39 -5.76 25.72 10.78
C PHE A 39 -4.40 25.95 10.10
N PHE A 40 -4.24 25.43 8.88
CA PHE A 40 -3.00 25.58 8.11
C PHE A 40 -2.66 27.05 7.83
N ARG A 41 -3.66 27.88 7.48
CA ARG A 41 -3.45 29.33 7.31
C ARG A 41 -2.99 30.01 8.59
N THR A 42 -3.67 29.74 9.71
CA THR A 42 -3.28 30.29 11.02
C THR A 42 -1.85 29.89 11.40
N ALA A 43 -1.49 28.63 11.18
CA ALA A 43 -0.14 28.13 11.47
C ALA A 43 0.93 28.82 10.59
N LEU A 44 0.65 29.05 9.30
CA LEU A 44 1.54 29.81 8.42
C LEU A 44 1.66 31.28 8.83
N GLU A 45 0.57 31.90 9.27
CA GLU A 45 0.59 33.28 9.77
C GLU A 45 1.48 33.41 11.01
N ILE A 46 1.34 32.49 11.97
CA ILE A 46 2.23 32.43 13.16
C ILE A 46 3.69 32.25 12.73
N ARG A 47 3.99 31.32 11.80
CA ARG A 47 5.36 31.13 11.31
C ARG A 47 5.93 32.38 10.65
N SER A 48 5.12 33.09 9.87
CA SER A 48 5.54 34.32 9.19
C SER A 48 5.83 35.46 10.17
N THR A 49 5.01 35.62 11.21
CA THR A 49 5.20 36.64 12.24
C THR A 49 6.43 36.37 13.10
N LEU A 50 6.69 35.10 13.43
CA LEU A 50 7.92 34.69 14.11
C LEU A 50 9.17 34.85 13.23
N GLY A 51 9.07 34.55 11.93
CA GLY A 51 10.17 34.73 10.98
C GLY A 51 10.54 36.20 10.75
N ALA A 52 9.55 37.11 10.76
CA ALA A 52 9.78 38.54 10.61
C ALA A 52 10.37 39.22 11.86
N ALA A 53 10.36 38.54 13.01
CA ALA A 53 10.79 39.11 14.29
C ALA A 53 12.32 39.16 14.49
N ARG A 54 13.11 38.55 13.59
CA ARG A 54 14.58 38.57 13.64
C ARG A 54 15.20 38.70 12.25
N ASP A 55 15.62 39.92 11.92
CA ASP A 55 16.72 40.11 10.99
C ASP A 55 18.02 39.85 11.74
N ASP A 56 18.45 38.59 11.75
CA ASP A 56 19.82 38.29 12.18
C ASP A 56 20.78 38.98 11.20
N ILE A 57 21.72 39.77 11.72
CA ILE A 57 22.70 40.49 10.90
C ILE A 57 23.56 39.45 10.17
N VAL A 58 23.29 39.23 8.88
CA VAL A 58 24.09 38.35 8.03
C VAL A 58 25.41 39.07 7.72
N PRO A 59 26.57 38.48 8.04
CA PRO A 59 27.86 39.04 7.68
C PRO A 59 27.99 39.18 6.15
N ALA A 60 28.35 40.37 5.65
CA ALA A 60 28.46 40.65 4.21
C ALA A 60 29.31 39.63 3.41
N ARG A 61 30.34 39.06 4.06
CA ARG A 61 31.21 38.04 3.46
C ARG A 61 30.48 36.72 3.12
N LEU A 62 29.37 36.40 3.80
CA LEU A 62 28.56 35.23 3.50
C LEU A 62 27.69 35.45 2.26
N ASP A 63 27.11 36.64 2.09
CA ASP A 63 26.32 36.99 0.91
C ASP A 63 27.17 36.93 -0.37
N GLU A 64 28.39 37.48 -0.32
CA GLU A 64 29.35 37.41 -1.43
C GLU A 64 29.68 35.96 -1.81
N ARG A 65 29.86 35.07 -0.82
CA ARG A 65 30.15 33.65 -1.06
C ARG A 65 28.95 32.91 -1.63
N VAL A 66 27.73 33.23 -1.22
CA VAL A 66 26.49 32.62 -1.74
C VAL A 66 26.23 33.09 -3.18
N LEU A 67 26.42 34.38 -3.46
CA LEU A 67 26.30 34.93 -4.82
C LEU A 67 27.35 34.36 -5.78
N ALA A 68 28.53 33.98 -5.26
CA ALA A 68 29.56 33.31 -6.03
C ALA A 68 29.30 31.81 -6.25
N ILE A 69 28.30 31.20 -5.59
CA ILE A 69 27.90 29.81 -5.88
C ILE A 69 27.19 29.84 -7.24
N PRO A 70 27.79 29.24 -8.30
CA PRO A 70 27.09 29.16 -9.56
C PRO A 70 25.81 28.38 -9.33
N LEU A 71 24.66 29.02 -9.61
CA LEU A 71 23.37 28.34 -9.76
C LEU A 71 23.56 27.33 -10.89
N LYS A 72 24.03 26.13 -10.54
CA LYS A 72 23.84 24.97 -11.38
C LYS A 72 22.35 24.75 -11.38
N THR A 73 21.65 25.45 -12.29
CA THR A 73 20.42 24.95 -12.88
C THR A 73 20.72 23.50 -13.15
N SER A 74 20.04 22.62 -12.44
CA SER A 74 20.09 21.19 -12.68
C SER A 74 19.48 20.98 -14.06
N ALA A 75 20.22 21.33 -15.11
CA ALA A 75 20.08 20.73 -16.41
C ALA A 75 20.34 19.26 -16.12
N ARG A 76 19.25 18.54 -15.92
CA ARG A 76 19.19 17.10 -15.72
C ARG A 76 20.13 16.52 -16.75
N LYS A 77 21.37 16.20 -16.33
CA LYS A 77 22.36 15.59 -17.22
C LYS A 77 21.64 14.39 -17.78
N SER A 78 21.37 14.41 -19.09
CA SER A 78 20.71 13.31 -19.76
C SER A 78 21.59 12.10 -19.51
N VAL A 79 21.16 11.25 -18.57
CA VAL A 79 21.86 10.01 -18.29
C VAL A 79 21.86 9.27 -19.62
N PRO A 80 23.02 8.93 -20.20
CA PRO A 80 23.04 8.16 -21.42
C PRO A 80 22.21 6.90 -21.15
N ARG A 81 21.10 6.75 -21.88
CA ARG A 81 20.28 5.53 -21.80
C ARG A 81 21.16 4.38 -22.26
N PHE A 82 21.77 3.69 -21.32
CA PHE A 82 22.49 2.47 -21.60
C PHE A 82 21.47 1.44 -22.07
N SER A 83 21.40 1.25 -23.39
CA SER A 83 20.53 0.28 -24.03
C SER A 83 21.04 -1.13 -23.71
N PHE A 84 20.55 -1.71 -22.62
CA PHE A 84 20.78 -3.12 -22.28
C PHE A 84 20.25 -4.08 -23.36
N SER A 85 19.38 -3.61 -24.26
CA SER A 85 18.73 -4.43 -25.29
C SER A 85 19.65 -4.88 -26.42
N SER A 86 20.73 -4.16 -26.74
CA SER A 86 21.62 -4.56 -27.85
C SER A 86 22.56 -5.70 -27.44
N GLN A 87 23.14 -5.63 -26.24
CA GLN A 87 24.05 -6.67 -25.74
C GLN A 87 23.31 -7.95 -25.31
N TRP A 88 22.04 -7.84 -24.87
CA TRP A 88 21.21 -9.02 -24.59
C TRP A 88 20.78 -9.76 -25.86
N ARG A 89 20.59 -9.05 -26.98
CA ARG A 89 20.29 -9.67 -28.28
C ARG A 89 21.44 -10.49 -28.85
N GLU A 90 22.68 -10.05 -28.63
CA GLU A 90 23.87 -10.80 -29.06
C GLU A 90 24.18 -11.98 -28.14
N ARG A 91 23.92 -11.87 -26.83
CA ARG A 91 24.18 -12.95 -25.87
C ARG A 91 23.07 -14.00 -25.78
N ILE A 92 21.85 -13.68 -26.20
CA ILE A 92 20.68 -14.59 -26.20
C ILE A 92 20.34 -14.98 -27.64
N ALA A 93 21.36 -15.31 -28.43
CA ALA A 93 21.17 -16.09 -29.65
C ALA A 93 20.95 -17.56 -29.26
N VAL A 94 19.82 -17.84 -28.59
CA VAL A 94 19.43 -19.22 -28.27
C VAL A 94 19.06 -19.90 -29.59
N PRO A 95 19.68 -21.04 -29.95
CA PRO A 95 19.36 -21.72 -31.19
C PRO A 95 17.88 -22.09 -31.19
N LYS A 96 17.21 -21.92 -32.35
CA LYS A 96 15.75 -22.15 -32.51
C LYS A 96 15.29 -23.52 -31.97
N LEU A 97 16.18 -24.52 -32.02
CA LEU A 97 15.95 -25.85 -31.47
C LEU A 97 15.79 -25.83 -29.94
N ALA A 98 16.61 -25.09 -29.20
CA ALA A 98 16.51 -25.01 -27.74
C ALA A 98 15.20 -24.33 -27.30
N VAL A 99 14.71 -23.35 -28.05
CA VAL A 99 13.39 -22.74 -27.81
C VAL A 99 12.27 -23.73 -28.06
N ALA A 100 12.34 -24.52 -29.15
CA ALA A 100 11.35 -25.54 -29.46
C ALA A 100 11.29 -26.65 -28.39
N PHE A 101 12.45 -27.13 -27.92
CA PHE A 101 12.50 -28.11 -26.83
C PHE A 101 11.95 -27.54 -25.53
N ALA A 102 12.31 -26.31 -25.16
CA ALA A 102 11.78 -25.67 -23.95
C ALA A 102 10.25 -25.53 -24.02
N ALA A 103 9.71 -25.13 -25.17
CA ALA A 103 8.26 -25.04 -25.37
C ALA A 103 7.56 -26.40 -25.21
N VAL A 104 8.12 -27.47 -25.78
CA VAL A 104 7.56 -28.83 -25.65
C VAL A 104 7.59 -29.30 -24.19
N VAL A 105 8.67 -29.05 -23.46
CA VAL A 105 8.78 -29.40 -22.04
C VAL A 105 7.73 -28.66 -21.20
N VAL A 106 7.52 -27.37 -21.46
CA VAL A 106 6.50 -26.57 -20.76
C VAL A 106 5.10 -27.12 -21.04
N VAL A 107 4.79 -27.45 -22.30
CA VAL A 107 3.49 -28.02 -22.69
C VAL A 107 3.27 -29.37 -21.98
N LEU A 108 4.28 -30.25 -21.98
CA LEU A 108 4.18 -31.55 -21.30
C LEU A 108 4.00 -31.40 -19.79
N ALA A 109 4.75 -30.51 -19.14
CA ALA A 109 4.61 -30.24 -17.71
C ALA A 109 3.21 -29.68 -17.37
N SER A 110 2.67 -28.81 -18.21
CA SER A 110 1.31 -28.28 -18.05
C SER A 110 0.24 -29.37 -18.22
N ALA A 111 0.41 -30.28 -19.17
CA ALA A 111 -0.53 -31.39 -19.37
C ALA A 111 -0.49 -32.37 -18.18
N ILE A 112 0.71 -32.68 -17.66
CA ILE A 112 0.88 -33.56 -16.50
C ILE A 112 0.24 -32.96 -15.24
N THR A 113 0.46 -31.67 -15.00
CA THR A 113 -0.11 -30.98 -13.83
C THR A 113 -1.64 -30.92 -13.91
N ILE A 114 -2.22 -30.60 -15.07
CA ILE A 114 -3.67 -30.61 -15.29
C ILE A 114 -4.25 -32.01 -15.06
N TRP A 115 -3.62 -33.05 -15.63
CA TRP A 115 -4.06 -34.43 -15.46
C TRP A 115 -4.02 -34.88 -13.99
N PHE A 116 -2.98 -34.50 -13.27
CA PHE A 116 -2.82 -34.83 -11.85
C PHE A 116 -3.86 -34.11 -10.98
N SER A 117 -4.10 -32.82 -11.22
CA SER A 117 -5.14 -32.05 -10.51
C SER A 117 -6.53 -32.63 -10.72
N LEU A 118 -6.88 -33.04 -11.95
CA LEU A 118 -8.16 -33.69 -12.25
C LEU A 118 -8.32 -35.02 -11.50
N ARG A 119 -7.24 -35.81 -11.38
CA ARG A 119 -7.27 -37.06 -10.58
C ARG A 119 -7.44 -36.81 -9.08
N LEU A 120 -6.81 -35.77 -8.54
CA LEU A 120 -6.94 -35.40 -7.13
C LEU A 120 -8.38 -35.01 -6.76
N THR A 121 -9.08 -34.30 -7.65
CA THR A 121 -10.47 -33.90 -7.42
C THR A 121 -11.46 -35.07 -7.37
N GLN A 122 -11.15 -36.22 -7.99
CA GLN A 122 -12.02 -37.39 -7.96
C GLN A 122 -12.00 -38.16 -6.63
N ASN A 123 -11.00 -37.93 -5.77
CA ASN A 123 -10.81 -38.65 -4.51
C ASN A 123 -11.27 -37.85 -3.27
N LEU A 124 -12.01 -36.75 -3.44
CA LEU A 124 -12.57 -36.02 -2.30
C LEU A 124 -13.76 -36.83 -1.73
N PRO A 125 -13.72 -37.26 -0.45
CA PRO A 125 -14.84 -37.97 0.16
C PRO A 125 -16.06 -37.03 0.19
N ALA A 126 -17.19 -37.51 -0.32
CA ALA A 126 -18.44 -36.77 -0.34
C ALA A 126 -18.81 -36.35 1.10
N GLN A 127 -18.72 -35.05 1.39
CA GLN A 127 -19.05 -34.50 2.69
C GLN A 127 -20.56 -34.62 2.91
N LYS A 128 -20.98 -35.63 3.67
CA LYS A 128 -22.38 -35.85 4.04
C LYS A 128 -22.74 -34.87 5.16
N ILE A 129 -23.45 -33.79 4.81
CA ILE A 129 -24.00 -32.84 5.78
C ILE A 129 -25.23 -33.49 6.42
N VAL A 130 -25.17 -33.80 7.71
CA VAL A 130 -26.30 -34.30 8.50
C VAL A 130 -26.86 -33.14 9.30
N TYR A 131 -28.09 -32.71 8.96
CA TYR A 131 -28.81 -31.70 9.74
C TYR A 131 -29.47 -32.37 10.94
N VAL A 132 -29.03 -32.03 12.14
CA VAL A 132 -29.72 -32.40 13.39
C VAL A 132 -30.67 -31.25 13.71
N VAL A 133 -31.96 -31.46 13.43
CA VAL A 133 -33.00 -30.50 13.82
C VAL A 133 -33.37 -30.81 15.27
N GLY A 134 -33.05 -29.90 16.18
CA GLY A 134 -33.59 -29.92 17.54
C GLY A 134 -35.08 -29.60 17.48
N LEU A 135 -35.93 -30.55 17.85
CA LEU A 135 -37.37 -30.30 18.00
C LEU A 135 -37.60 -29.43 19.24
N GLU A 136 -38.55 -28.50 19.15
CA GLU A 136 -38.95 -27.67 20.28
C GLU A 136 -39.52 -28.53 21.42
N PRO A 137 -39.24 -28.17 22.69
CA PRO A 137 -39.76 -28.90 23.84
C PRO A 137 -41.29 -28.75 23.89
N VAL A 138 -42.00 -29.84 23.60
CA VAL A 138 -43.44 -29.93 23.82
C VAL A 138 -43.68 -30.30 25.28
N GLU A 139 -44.34 -29.41 26.01
CA GLU A 139 -44.79 -29.69 27.38
C GLU A 139 -45.94 -30.69 27.33
N VAL A 140 -45.66 -31.94 27.68
CA VAL A 140 -46.70 -32.99 27.77
C VAL A 140 -47.24 -32.99 29.19
N GLN A 141 -48.41 -32.39 29.40
CA GLN A 141 -49.13 -32.53 30.65
C GLN A 141 -49.84 -33.88 30.69
N GLY A 142 -49.37 -34.76 31.58
CA GLY A 142 -49.99 -36.05 31.86
C GLY A 142 -50.00 -36.34 33.35
N THR A 143 -51.10 -36.87 33.85
CA THR A 143 -51.18 -37.39 35.23
C THR A 143 -50.93 -38.89 35.20
N TYR A 144 -50.00 -39.37 36.01
CA TYR A 144 -49.83 -40.80 36.25
C TYR A 144 -50.35 -41.15 37.64
N ASN A 145 -51.01 -42.29 37.76
CA ASN A 145 -51.44 -42.80 39.05
C ASN A 145 -50.23 -43.43 39.74
N VAL A 146 -49.83 -42.86 40.87
CA VAL A 146 -48.80 -43.43 41.74
C VAL A 146 -49.42 -44.64 42.45
N ALA A 147 -48.98 -45.85 42.09
CA ALA A 147 -49.38 -47.04 42.82
C ALA A 147 -48.79 -46.97 44.24
N SER A 148 -49.64 -46.88 45.25
CA SER A 148 -49.26 -46.93 46.65
C SER A 148 -48.82 -48.35 47.02
N SER A 149 -47.54 -48.54 47.31
CA SER A 149 -47.04 -49.77 47.93
C SER A 149 -47.43 -49.80 49.40
N GLN A 150 -48.30 -50.75 49.79
CA GLN A 150 -48.42 -51.26 51.16
C GLN A 150 -47.46 -52.43 51.35
#